data_AF-A0A6J7DW45-F1
#
_entry.id   AF-A0A6J7DW45-F1
#
_cell.length_a   1.000
_cell.length_b   1.000
_cell.length_c   1.000
_cell.angle_alpha   90.00
_cell.angle_beta   90.00
_cell.angle_gamma   90.00
#
_symmetry.space_group_name_H-M   'P 1'
#
loop_
_entity.id
_entity.type
_entity.pdbx_description
1 polymer ?
#
loop_
_entity_poly.entity_id
_entity_poly.type
_entity_poly.pdbx_seq_one_letter_code
_entity_poly.pdbx_strand_id
1 'polypeptide(L)' 'MAFFDARLAELDGDTLILDFSDSRKFGTVHEFSEARARHTQVLKETIAEHLGAALEIVER' A
#
# COMPACT_ATOMS: atom_id res chain seq x y z
N MET A 1 9.41 13.72 -0.82
CA MET A 1 7.99 13.39 -1.04
C MET A 1 7.94 11.92 -1.41
N ALA A 2 7.41 11.06 -0.55
CA ALA A 2 7.33 9.63 -0.81
C ALA A 2 6.13 9.37 -1.71
N PHE A 3 6.36 8.94 -2.95
CA PHE A 3 5.29 8.54 -3.85
C PHE A 3 4.85 7.13 -3.48
N PHE A 4 3.60 7.00 -3.05
CA PHE A 4 2.99 5.69 -2.84
C PHE A 4 2.58 5.15 -4.21
N ASP A 5 3.30 4.14 -4.68
CA ASP A 5 3.19 3.65 -6.07
C ASP A 5 2.11 2.55 -6.23
N ALA A 6 1.32 2.28 -5.19
CA ALA A 6 0.17 1.39 -5.27
C ALA A 6 -1.12 2.15 -5.60
N ARG A 7 -1.95 1.54 -6.43
CA ARG A 7 -3.31 2.02 -6.69
C ARG A 7 -4.31 1.27 -5.82
N LEU A 8 -5.31 1.99 -5.31
CA LEU A 8 -6.48 1.38 -4.70
C LEU A 8 -7.21 0.56 -5.77
N ALA A 9 -7.20 -0.76 -5.62
CA ALA A 9 -7.93 -1.65 -6.50
C ALA A 9 -9.36 -1.84 -6.01
N GLU A 10 -9.53 -2.17 -4.73
CA GLU A 10 -10.82 -2.46 -4.13
C GLU A 10 -10.78 -2.27 -2.60
N LEU A 11 -11.92 -1.94 -2.00
CA LEU A 11 -12.12 -1.88 -0.56
C LEU A 11 -13.33 -2.77 -0.23
N ASP A 12 -13.09 -3.93 0.37
CA ASP A 12 -14.11 -4.88 0.79
C ASP A 12 -14.15 -4.96 2.32
N GLY A 13 -15.09 -4.22 2.92
CA GLY A 13 -15.22 -4.11 4.37
C GLY A 13 -13.92 -3.63 5.04
N ASP A 14 -13.23 -4.56 5.70
CA ASP A 14 -11.95 -4.32 6.38
C ASP A 14 -10.73 -4.67 5.51
N THR A 15 -10.90 -5.06 4.25
CA THR A 15 -9.81 -5.44 3.34
C THR A 15 -9.58 -4.38 2.27
N LEU A 16 -8.39 -3.79 2.27
CA LEU A 16 -7.94 -2.85 1.25
C LEU A 16 -7.04 -3.57 0.25
N ILE A 17 -7.54 -3.78 -0.96
CA ILE A 17 -6.79 -4.43 -2.03
C ILE A 17 -6.04 -3.35 -2.81
N LEU A 18 -4.73 -3.50 -2.89
CA LEU A 18 -3.83 -2.60 -3.60
C LEU A 18 -3.20 -3.31 -4.80
N ASP A 19 -3.24 -2.64 -5.96
CA ASP A 19 -2.57 -3.08 -7.17
C ASP A 19 -1.22 -2.36 -7.31
N PHE A 20 -0.15 -3.15 -7.38
CA PHE A 20 1.23 -2.68 -7.54
C PHE A 20 1.78 -3.00 -8.94
N SER A 21 0.90 -3.23 -9.92
CA SER A 21 1.30 -3.60 -11.29
C SER A 21 2.05 -2.47 -11.99
N ASP A 22 1.78 -1.22 -11.62
CA ASP A 22 2.44 -0.04 -12.19
C ASP A 22 3.88 0.12 -11.68
N SER A 23 4.13 -0.09 -10.38
CA SER A 23 5.46 0.03 -9.77
C SER A 23 6.47 -0.97 -10.32
N ARG A 24 6.01 -2.18 -10.67
CA ARG A 24 6.88 -3.21 -11.26
C ARG A 24 7.40 -2.84 -12.64
N LYS A 25 6.81 -1.86 -13.34
CA LYS A 25 7.27 -1.44 -14.66
C LYS A 25 8.54 -0.58 -14.64
N PHE A 26 8.89 0.02 -13.50
CA PHE A 26 9.94 1.05 -13.46
C PHE A 26 11.09 0.79 -12.46
N GLY A 27 11.07 -0.31 -11.70
CA GLY A 27 11.95 -0.48 -10.53
C GLY A 27 12.85 -1.72 -10.49
N THR A 28 14.14 -1.52 -10.18
CA THR A 28 15.08 -2.56 -9.74
C THR A 28 14.58 -3.22 -8.45
N VAL A 29 14.31 -4.53 -8.49
CA VAL A 29 13.63 -5.35 -7.45
C VAL A 29 14.10 -5.13 -6.00
N HIS A 30 15.36 -4.74 -5.78
CA HIS A 30 15.97 -4.64 -4.44
C HIS A 30 15.62 -3.37 -3.65
N GLU A 31 15.50 -2.21 -4.29
CA GLU A 31 15.24 -0.93 -3.59
C GLU A 31 13.77 -0.77 -3.17
N PHE A 32 12.87 -1.49 -3.84
CA PHE A 32 11.43 -1.36 -3.61
C PHE A 32 10.95 -2.14 -2.39
N SER A 33 11.66 -3.18 -1.94
CA SER A 33 11.15 -4.06 -0.87
C SER A 33 11.07 -3.36 0.49
N GLU A 34 12.08 -2.56 0.84
CA GLU A 34 12.13 -1.85 2.12
C GLU A 34 11.20 -0.62 2.13
N ALA A 35 11.19 0.14 1.03
CA ALA A 35 10.27 1.25 0.85
C ALA A 35 8.81 0.77 0.90
N ARG A 36 8.49 -0.38 0.29
CA ARG A 36 7.14 -0.97 0.28
C ARG A 36 6.67 -1.33 1.68
N ALA A 37 7.50 -1.99 2.49
CA ALA A 37 7.15 -2.34 3.87
C ALA A 37 6.83 -1.09 4.70
N ARG A 38 7.66 -0.04 4.57
CA ARG A 38 7.44 1.24 5.24
C ARG A 38 6.17 1.94 4.75
N HIS A 39 5.94 1.94 3.44
CA HIS A 39 4.77 2.57 2.82
C HIS A 39 3.47 1.88 3.23
N THR A 40 3.46 0.54 3.27
CA THR A 40 2.32 -0.25 3.75
C THR A 40 2.01 0.04 5.22
N GLN A 41 3.05 0.16 6.06
CA GLN A 41 2.85 0.54 7.47
C GLN A 41 2.27 1.95 7.61
N VAL A 42 2.85 2.95 6.94
CA VAL A 42 2.37 4.33 6.98
C VAL A 42 0.91 4.42 6.49
N LEU A 43 0.56 3.65 5.46
CA LEU A 43 -0.81 3.62 4.95
C LEU A 43 -1.78 3.02 5.98
N LYS A 44 -1.44 1.88 6.59
CA LYS A 44 -2.25 1.29 7.67
C LYS A 44 -2.43 2.25 8.84
N GLU A 45 -1.36 2.93 9.24
CA GLU A 45 -1.37 3.88 10.35
C GLU A 45 -2.23 5.10 10.01
N THR A 46 -2.08 5.67 8.82
CA THR A 46 -2.89 6.81 8.35
C THR A 46 -4.38 6.45 8.31
N ILE A 47 -4.72 5.25 7.83
CA ILE A 47 -6.10 4.76 7.78
C ILE A 47 -6.65 4.57 9.19
N ALA A 48 -5.88 3.97 10.10
CA ALA A 48 -6.29 3.83 11.50
C ALA A 48 -6.48 5.19 12.17
N GLU A 49 -5.60 6.17 11.90
CA GLU A 49 -5.70 7.53 12.46
C GLU A 49 -6.88 8.32 11.90
N HIS A 50 -7.17 8.22 10.59
CA HIS A 50 -8.20 9.04 9.94
C HIS A 50 -9.58 8.40 9.90
N LEU A 51 -9.65 7.07 9.72
CA LEU A 51 -10.90 6.32 9.65
C LEU A 51 -11.23 5.60 10.96
N GLY A 52 -10.28 5.45 11.89
CA GLY A 52 -10.50 4.67 13.12
C GLY A 52 -10.69 3.17 12.87
N ALA A 53 -10.36 2.69 11.66
CA ALA A 53 -10.57 1.33 11.21
C ALA A 53 -9.24 0.63 10.95
N ALA A 54 -9.15 -0.64 11.35
CA ALA A 54 -8.00 -1.49 11.09
C ALA A 54 -8.21 -2.23 9.77
N LEU A 55 -7.68 -1.67 8.67
CA LEU A 55 -7.77 -2.31 7.36
C LEU A 55 -6.59 -3.26 7.11
N GLU A 56 -6.91 -4.44 6.61
CA GLU A 56 -5.96 -5.43 6.14
C GLU A 56 -5.57 -5.13 4.69
N ILE A 57 -4.28 -4.92 4.44
CA ILE A 57 -3.80 -4.58 3.10
C ILE A 57 -3.41 -5.86 2.38
N VAL A 58 -4.06 -6.13 1.25
CA VAL A 58 -3.82 -7.28 0.39
C VAL A 58 -3.28 -6.80 -0.95
N GLU A 59 -2.25 -7.48 -1.44
CA GLU A 59 -1.60 -7.16 -2.71
C GLU A 59 -2.17 -8.03 -3.83
N ARG A 60 -2.57 -7.39 -4.93
CA ARG A 60 -2.99 -8.05 -6.18
C ARG A 60 -1.81 -8.19 -7.14
#